data_AF-M3IS44-F1
#
_entry.id   AF-M3IS44-F1
#
_cell.length_a   1.000
_cell.length_b   1.000
_cell.length_c   1.000
_cell.angle_alpha   90.00
_cell.angle_beta   90.00
_cell.angle_gamma   90.00
#
_symmetry.space_group_name_H-M   'P 1'
#
loop_
_entity.id
_entity.type
_entity.pdbx_description
1 polymer ?
#
loop_
_entity_poly.entity_id
_entity_poly.type
_entity_poly.pdbx_seq_one_letter_code
_entity_poly.pdbx_strand_id
1 'polypeptide(L)'
;MGDLNVIKESNEYYDMISRLNVNEPRYVGVPFTWDAKTNEIAAYYYENEEPVYLDYIFVSKSHAQPPVWQNLAYDPVSKQTWTVSGYTSDEFSDHYPIYGFVYADPSTPTKSGHKKIRSSLFSISC
;
A
#
# COMPACT_ATOMS: atom_id res chain seq x y z
N MET A 1 12.52 -3.45 2.00
CA MET A 1 11.06 -3.66 1.99
C MET A 1 10.48 -3.07 3.25
N GLY A 2 9.21 -2.71 3.22
CA GLY A 2 8.51 -2.08 4.34
C GLY A 2 8.24 -0.60 4.07
N ASP A 3 7.89 0.12 5.12
CA ASP A 3 7.81 1.57 5.11
C ASP A 3 9.21 2.16 4.90
N LEU A 4 9.42 2.82 3.76
CA LEU A 4 10.67 3.49 3.44
C LEU A 4 10.60 5.01 3.67
N ASN A 5 9.44 5.55 4.07
CA ASN A 5 9.19 6.97 4.26
C ASN A 5 9.57 7.87 3.07
N VAL A 6 9.53 7.31 1.86
CA VAL A 6 9.79 8.04 0.62
C VAL A 6 8.51 8.12 -0.18
N ILE A 7 8.04 9.33 -0.47
CA ILE A 7 6.79 9.54 -1.21
C ILE A 7 7.00 9.13 -2.68
N LYS A 8 6.18 8.21 -3.19
CA LYS A 8 6.19 7.77 -4.59
C LYS A 8 6.18 8.95 -5.57
N GLU A 9 6.96 8.83 -6.65
CA GLU A 9 7.11 9.85 -7.72
C GLU A 9 7.74 11.19 -7.29
N SER A 10 8.21 11.31 -6.05
CA SER A 10 9.06 12.44 -5.63
C SER A 10 10.49 12.34 -6.18
N ASN A 11 11.27 13.41 -6.05
CA ASN A 11 12.70 13.36 -6.37
C ASN A 11 13.45 12.35 -5.50
N GLU A 12 13.08 12.23 -4.22
CA GLU A 12 13.66 11.25 -3.30
C GLU A 12 13.31 9.82 -3.69
N TYR A 13 12.14 9.58 -4.28
CA TYR A 13 11.77 8.28 -4.83
C TYR A 13 12.72 7.85 -5.95
N TYR A 14 13.01 8.73 -6.91
CA TYR A 14 13.94 8.38 -7.98
C TYR A 14 15.39 8.19 -7.47
N ASP A 15 15.81 8.95 -6.45
CA ASP A 15 17.10 8.72 -5.77
C ASP A 15 17.14 7.37 -5.05
N MET A 16 16.07 7.01 -4.32
CA MET A 16 15.93 5.71 -3.66
C MET A 16 16.03 4.55 -4.66
N ILE A 17 15.30 4.62 -5.78
CA ILE A 17 15.33 3.58 -6.83
C ILE A 17 16.76 3.40 -7.37
N SER A 18 17.45 4.52 -7.64
CA SER A 18 18.84 4.53 -8.12
C SER A 18 19.81 3.94 -7.09
N ARG A 19 19.78 4.42 -5.85
CA ARG A 19 20.70 4.00 -4.77
C ARG A 19 20.54 2.55 -4.38
N LEU A 20 19.30 2.06 -4.30
CA LEU A 20 19.02 0.66 -4.01
C LEU A 20 19.30 -0.26 -5.19
N ASN A 21 19.53 0.30 -6.40
CA ASN A 21 19.67 -0.42 -7.65
C ASN A 21 18.53 -1.43 -7.85
N VAL A 22 17.29 -0.93 -7.79
CA VAL A 22 16.07 -1.73 -7.92
C VAL A 22 15.29 -1.34 -9.17
N ASN A 23 14.40 -2.21 -9.63
CA ASN A 23 13.39 -1.87 -10.63
C ASN A 23 12.11 -1.39 -9.94
N GLU A 24 11.38 -0.48 -10.59
CA GLU A 24 10.04 -0.11 -10.15
C GLU A 24 9.09 -1.33 -10.30
N PRO A 25 8.30 -1.67 -9.27
CA PRO A 25 7.25 -2.68 -9.40
C PRO A 25 6.09 -2.11 -10.22
N ARG A 26 5.23 -3.00 -10.71
CA ARG A 26 3.88 -2.60 -11.11
C ARG A 26 3.04 -2.36 -9.87
N TYR A 27 2.65 -1.12 -9.66
CA TYR A 27 1.76 -0.71 -8.58
C TYR A 27 0.31 -1.05 -8.92
N VAL A 28 -0.39 -1.74 -8.01
CA VAL A 28 -1.81 -2.10 -8.15
C VAL A 28 -2.54 -1.94 -6.80
N GLY A 29 -3.86 -1.91 -6.82
CA GLY A 29 -4.70 -1.77 -5.62
C GLY A 29 -5.01 -0.32 -5.28
N VAL A 30 -5.04 0.01 -3.98
CA VAL A 30 -5.29 1.39 -3.54
C VAL A 30 -4.10 2.31 -3.87
N PRO A 31 -4.33 3.61 -4.15
CA PRO A 31 -3.29 4.50 -4.65
C PRO A 31 -2.31 4.98 -3.56
N PHE A 32 -2.60 4.74 -2.28
CA PHE A 32 -1.84 5.24 -1.14
C PHE A 32 -1.69 4.13 -0.11
N THR A 33 -0.55 4.12 0.60
CA THR A 33 -0.30 3.17 1.69
C THR A 33 -0.49 3.81 3.06
N TRP A 34 -0.55 5.13 3.10
CA TRP A 34 -0.95 5.90 4.26
C TRP A 34 -1.94 6.97 3.80
N ASP A 35 -3.17 6.93 4.33
CA ASP A 35 -4.28 7.71 3.81
C ASP A 35 -5.24 8.13 4.93
N ALA A 36 -5.05 9.33 5.47
CA ALA A 36 -5.92 9.91 6.50
C ALA A 36 -7.36 10.20 6.01
N LYS A 37 -7.66 10.09 4.71
CA LYS A 37 -9.02 10.29 4.17
C LYS A 37 -9.84 9.00 4.22
N THR A 38 -9.18 7.85 4.27
CA THR A 38 -9.85 6.53 4.26
C THR A 38 -9.55 5.67 5.46
N ASN A 39 -8.36 5.83 6.08
CA ASN A 39 -7.94 5.08 7.25
C ASN A 39 -8.28 5.84 8.54
N GLU A 40 -9.08 5.24 9.42
CA GLU A 40 -9.54 5.89 10.65
C GLU A 40 -8.41 6.21 11.64
N ILE A 41 -7.35 5.38 11.72
CA ILE A 41 -6.22 5.59 12.64
C ILE A 41 -5.36 6.73 12.13
N ALA A 42 -5.06 6.77 10.82
CA ALA A 42 -4.34 7.88 10.22
C ALA A 42 -5.13 9.19 10.38
N ALA A 43 -6.45 9.16 10.15
CA ALA A 43 -7.33 10.31 10.34
C ALA A 43 -7.30 10.85 11.77
N TYR A 44 -7.26 9.96 12.78
CA TYR A 44 -7.24 10.35 14.19
C TYR A 44 -6.05 11.25 14.55
N TYR A 45 -4.89 11.02 13.94
CA TYR A 45 -3.67 11.79 14.21
C TYR A 45 -3.41 12.90 13.18
N TYR A 46 -3.87 12.73 11.93
CA TYR A 46 -3.40 13.51 10.79
C TYR A 46 -4.51 13.84 9.77
N GLU A 47 -5.73 14.14 10.23
CA GLU A 47 -6.91 14.39 9.37
C GLU A 47 -6.72 15.37 8.19
N ASN A 48 -5.76 16.28 8.28
CA ASN A 48 -5.50 17.33 7.29
C ASN A 48 -4.33 17.02 6.35
N GLU A 49 -3.62 15.91 6.56
CA GLU A 49 -2.50 15.52 5.72
C GLU A 49 -2.98 14.85 4.43
N GLU A 50 -2.23 15.07 3.36
CA GLU A 50 -2.53 14.46 2.07
C GLU A 50 -2.11 12.99 2.04
N PRO A 51 -2.88 12.09 1.39
CA PRO A 51 -2.51 10.68 1.29
C PRO A 51 -1.20 10.49 0.53
N VAL A 52 -0.38 9.54 0.98
CA VAL A 52 0.92 9.25 0.40
C VAL A 52 1.16 7.74 0.27
N TYR A 53 2.08 7.39 -0.63
CA TYR A 53 2.53 6.02 -0.83
C TYR A 53 3.97 5.91 -0.34
N LEU A 54 4.19 5.15 0.73
CA LEU A 54 5.43 5.08 1.51
C LEU A 54 6.00 3.66 1.65
N ASP A 55 5.17 2.64 1.42
CA ASP A 55 5.51 1.24 1.67
C ASP A 55 5.85 0.50 0.38
N TYR A 56 7.01 -0.17 0.34
CA TYR A 56 7.52 -0.81 -0.87
C TYR A 56 8.08 -2.20 -0.63
N ILE A 57 7.97 -3.06 -1.64
CA ILE A 57 8.72 -4.32 -1.73
C ILE A 57 9.44 -4.33 -3.08
N PHE A 58 10.76 -4.11 -3.07
CA PHE A 58 11.59 -4.08 -4.27
C PHE A 58 12.40 -5.36 -4.48
N VAL A 59 12.77 -5.61 -5.74
CA VAL A 59 13.74 -6.63 -6.14
C VAL A 59 14.99 -5.94 -6.68
N SER A 60 16.16 -6.32 -6.14
CA SER A 60 17.47 -5.79 -6.55
C SER A 60 17.79 -6.18 -7.99
N LYS A 61 18.26 -5.24 -8.82
CA LYS A 61 18.73 -5.45 -10.20
C LYS A 61 20.00 -6.28 -10.30
N SER A 62 20.78 -6.38 -9.21
CA SER A 62 21.98 -7.22 -9.16
C SER A 62 21.69 -8.73 -9.08
N HIS A 63 20.41 -9.13 -9.10
CA HIS A 63 19.97 -10.52 -8.90
C HIS A 63 18.95 -10.94 -9.96
N ALA A 64 18.57 -12.23 -9.94
CA ALA A 64 17.55 -12.78 -10.83
C ALA A 64 16.26 -11.96 -10.76
N GLN A 65 15.78 -11.50 -11.92
CA GLN A 65 14.56 -10.72 -12.01
C GLN A 65 13.36 -11.63 -12.26
N PRO A 66 12.26 -11.48 -11.52
CA PRO A 66 11.00 -12.07 -11.93
C PRO A 66 10.54 -11.42 -13.25
N PRO A 67 9.79 -12.16 -14.11
CA PRO A 67 9.31 -11.62 -15.38
C PRO A 67 8.34 -10.45 -15.19
N VAL A 68 7.61 -10.46 -14.07
CA VAL A 68 6.73 -9.38 -13.59
C VAL A 68 6.90 -9.30 -12.08
N TRP A 69 6.95 -8.08 -11.53
CA TRP A 69 6.93 -7.86 -10.09
C TRP A 69 5.88 -6.81 -9.75
N GLN A 70 4.96 -7.14 -8.85
CA GLN A 70 3.83 -6.27 -8.49
C GLN A 70 3.86 -5.93 -7.01
N ASN A 71 3.42 -4.72 -6.67
CA ASN A 71 3.13 -4.29 -5.30
C ASN A 71 1.64 -3.93 -5.23
N LEU A 72 0.87 -4.79 -4.55
CA LEU A 72 -0.56 -4.55 -4.29
C LEU A 72 -0.70 -3.87 -2.92
N ALA A 73 -1.07 -2.59 -2.94
CA ALA A 73 -1.56 -1.93 -1.74
C ALA A 73 -3.00 -2.35 -1.51
N TYR A 74 -3.27 -2.85 -0.31
CA TYR A 74 -4.59 -3.33 0.06
C TYR A 74 -5.01 -2.73 1.40
N ASP A 75 -6.27 -2.34 1.49
CA ASP A 75 -6.89 -1.64 2.60
C ASP A 75 -7.88 -2.55 3.36
N PRO A 76 -7.40 -3.63 4.01
CA PRO A 76 -8.26 -4.53 4.77
C PRO A 76 -8.76 -3.86 6.04
N VAL A 77 -10.02 -4.11 6.38
CA VAL A 77 -10.58 -3.83 7.70
C VAL A 77 -10.80 -5.12 8.48
N SER A 78 -10.64 -5.05 9.80
CA SER A 78 -10.94 -6.13 10.72
C SER A 78 -12.44 -6.45 10.69
N LYS A 79 -12.77 -7.72 10.96
CA LYS A 79 -14.17 -8.13 11.16
C LYS A 79 -14.73 -7.66 12.51
N GLN A 80 -13.86 -7.31 13.45
CA GLN A 80 -14.20 -6.89 14.81
C GLN A 80 -13.57 -5.52 15.06
N THR A 81 -14.35 -4.62 15.62
CA THR A 81 -13.82 -3.35 16.14
C THR A 81 -13.07 -3.60 17.44
N TRP A 82 -12.11 -2.74 17.74
CA TRP A 82 -11.40 -2.70 19.01
C TRP A 82 -11.49 -1.29 19.59
N THR A 83 -11.36 -1.16 20.91
CA THR A 83 -11.43 0.13 21.61
C THR A 83 -10.25 0.30 22.56
N VAL A 84 -9.54 1.41 22.45
CA VAL A 84 -8.45 1.80 23.36
C VAL A 84 -8.61 3.27 23.72
N SER A 85 -8.59 3.60 25.01
CA SER A 85 -8.65 4.98 25.51
C SER A 85 -9.81 5.82 24.94
N GLY A 86 -10.96 5.19 24.68
CA GLY A 86 -12.15 5.85 24.12
C GLY A 86 -12.19 5.98 22.60
N TYR A 87 -11.12 5.59 21.90
CA TYR A 87 -11.08 5.50 20.44
C TYR A 87 -11.47 4.09 19.99
N THR A 88 -12.36 3.98 19.01
CA THR A 88 -12.81 2.70 18.43
C THR A 88 -12.52 2.68 16.94
N SER A 89 -11.95 1.59 16.44
CA SER A 89 -11.70 1.40 15.02
C SER A 89 -11.74 -0.09 14.64
N ASP A 90 -11.90 -0.39 13.36
CA ASP A 90 -11.68 -1.70 12.75
C ASP A 90 -10.42 -1.75 11.87
N GLU A 91 -9.62 -0.69 11.85
CA GLU A 91 -8.33 -0.67 11.15
C GLU A 91 -7.29 -1.56 11.83
N PHE A 92 -6.36 -2.10 11.05
CA PHE A 92 -5.23 -2.88 11.57
C PHE A 92 -4.01 -2.02 11.92
N SER A 93 -3.78 -0.94 11.17
CA SER A 93 -2.70 0.05 11.34
C SER A 93 -3.14 1.33 10.62
N ASP A 94 -2.44 2.44 10.86
CA ASP A 94 -2.52 3.66 10.05
C ASP A 94 -1.92 3.51 8.63
N HIS A 95 -1.13 2.45 8.40
CA HIS A 95 -0.64 2.04 7.09
C HIS A 95 -1.41 0.84 6.54
N TYR A 96 -1.71 0.88 5.25
CA TYR A 96 -2.21 -0.25 4.47
C TYR A 96 -1.07 -1.18 4.05
N PRO A 97 -1.22 -2.51 4.22
CA PRO A 97 -0.20 -3.48 3.84
C PRO A 97 0.04 -3.56 2.33
N ILE A 98 1.26 -4.00 1.97
CA ILE A 98 1.68 -4.29 0.60
C ILE A 98 1.92 -5.78 0.42
N TYR A 99 1.35 -6.36 -0.65
CA TYR A 99 1.67 -7.70 -1.12
C TYR A 99 2.65 -7.61 -2.30
N GLY A 100 3.77 -8.32 -2.20
CA GLY A 100 4.74 -8.49 -3.28
C GLY A 100 4.54 -9.83 -3.97
N PHE A 101 4.28 -9.85 -5.28
CA PHE A 101 3.99 -11.08 -6.00
C PHE A 101 4.30 -11.01 -7.50
N VAL A 102 4.52 -12.18 -8.09
CA VAL A 102 4.73 -12.36 -9.55
C VAL A 102 3.41 -12.63 -10.27
N TYR A 103 2.56 -13.50 -9.69
CA TYR A 103 1.28 -13.90 -10.25
C TYR A 103 0.19 -13.80 -9.20
N ALA A 104 -0.97 -13.26 -9.59
CA ALA A 104 -2.14 -13.30 -8.74
C ALA A 104 -2.70 -14.72 -8.69
N ASP A 105 -3.27 -15.09 -7.55
CA ASP A 105 -4.03 -16.30 -7.36
C ASP A 105 -5.47 -15.96 -6.93
N PRO A 106 -6.38 -16.95 -6.80
CA PRO A 106 -7.76 -16.69 -6.38
C PRO A 106 -7.92 -16.02 -5.00
N SER A 107 -6.87 -16.00 -4.17
CA SER A 107 -6.86 -15.33 -2.86
C SER A 107 -6.37 -13.88 -2.93
N THR A 108 -5.80 -13.45 -4.06
CA THR A 108 -5.31 -12.08 -4.24
C THR A 108 -6.47 -11.08 -4.24
N PRO A 109 -6.45 -10.05 -3.36
CA PRO A 109 -7.51 -9.06 -3.30
C PRO A 109 -7.70 -8.32 -4.62
N THR A 110 -8.93 -8.33 -5.15
CA THR A 110 -9.31 -7.65 -6.41
C THR A 110 -10.22 -6.44 -6.18
N LYS A 111 -10.48 -6.09 -4.91
CA LYS A 111 -11.33 -4.97 -4.50
C LYS A 111 -10.82 -4.43 -3.19
N SER A 112 -11.15 -3.16 -2.93
CA SER A 112 -10.89 -2.51 -1.65
C SER A 112 -11.59 -3.27 -0.50
N GLY A 113 -10.93 -3.32 0.65
CA GLY A 113 -11.49 -3.87 1.88
C GLY A 113 -12.50 -2.91 2.53
N HIS A 114 -12.33 -1.60 2.32
CA HIS A 114 -13.28 -0.58 2.74
C HIS A 114 -14.58 -0.68 1.94
N LYS A 115 -15.70 -0.83 2.66
CA LYS A 115 -17.04 -0.92 2.05
C LYS A 115 -17.51 0.40 1.40
N LYS A 116 -16.79 1.50 1.61
CA LYS A 116 -17.20 2.86 1.24
C LYS A 116 -16.16 3.62 0.38
N ILE A 117 -15.59 3.02 -0.67
CA ILE A 117 -15.09 3.80 -1.82
C ILE A 117 -15.62 3.23 -3.14
N ARG A 118 -16.16 4.15 -3.97
CA ARG A 118 -16.61 3.93 -5.36
C ARG A 118 -15.42 3.54 -6.23
N SER A 119 -15.47 2.32 -6.78
CA SER A 119 -14.96 1.96 -8.12
C SER A 119 -13.75 2.77 -8.62
N SER A 120 -12.57 2.61 -8.03
CA SER A 120 -11.31 2.80 -8.75
C SER A 120 -10.85 1.41 -9.21
N LEU A 121 -10.43 1.31 -10.48
CA LEU A 121 -10.10 0.04 -11.11
C LEU A 121 -8.96 -0.67 -10.38
N PHE A 122 -9.29 -1.72 -9.62
CA PHE A 122 -8.36 -2.80 -9.31
C PHE A 122 -8.07 -3.57 -10.61
N SER A 123 -7.17 -3.06 -11.45
CA SER A 123 -6.72 -3.78 -12.63
C SER A 123 -5.51 -4.63 -12.27
N ILE A 124 -5.78 -5.85 -11.81
CA ILE A 124 -4.80 -6.92 -11.75
C ILE A 124 -4.82 -7.61 -13.12
N SER A 125 -3.71 -7.57 -13.85
CA SER A 125 -3.58 -8.40 -15.05
C SER A 125 -3.03 -9.76 -14.64
N CYS A 126 -3.70 -10.83 -15.09
CA CYS A 126 -3.16 -12.18 -15.09
C CYS A 126 -1.95 -12.31 -16.02
#